data_AF-A0A9E3LLA4-F1
#
_entry.id   AF-A0A9E3LLA4-F1
#
_cell.length_a   1.000
_cell.length_b   1.000
_cell.length_c   1.000
_cell.angle_alpha   90.00
_cell.angle_beta   90.00
_cell.angle_gamma   90.00
#
_symmetry.space_group_name_H-M   'P 1'
#
loop_
_entity.id
_entity.type
_entity.pdbx_description
1 polymer ?
#
loop_
_entity_poly.entity_id
_entity_poly.type
_entity_poly.pdbx_seq_one_letter_code
_entity_poly.pdbx_strand_id
1 'polypeptide(L)'
;VLVGLALFLTFFVMSPILGQVNEDAIQPLLAGEIEQNEAFALGYEPLRDFMLAQTREDDLQLFIDLAVAEQPASREDIGATTLIPAFVISELRTAFIIGFVIFVPFLVIDLVVSAVLMSMGMMMLPPVFISMPLKLLLFVLVDGWALVVGSLVASVNGVG
;
A
#
# COMPACT_ATOMS: atom_id res chain seq x y z
N VAL A 1 -13.99 -7.72 -8.56
CA VAL A 1 -12.75 -7.78 -9.37
C VAL A 1 -11.59 -7.11 -8.65
N LEU A 2 -11.64 -5.80 -8.38
CA LEU A 2 -10.53 -5.06 -7.74
C LEU A 2 -10.09 -5.64 -6.38
N VAL A 3 -11.02 -5.99 -5.50
CA VAL A 3 -10.71 -6.64 -4.22
C VAL A 3 -9.98 -7.98 -4.43
N GLY A 4 -10.38 -8.75 -5.45
CA GLY A 4 -9.72 -10.01 -5.79
C GLY A 4 -8.29 -9.78 -6.28
N LEU A 5 -8.08 -8.80 -7.16
CA LEU A 5 -6.73 -8.41 -7.61
C LEU A 5 -5.87 -7.96 -6.44
N ALA A 6 -6.39 -7.09 -5.58
CA ALA A 6 -5.69 -6.62 -4.38
C ALA A 6 -5.27 -7.78 -3.48
N LEU A 7 -6.18 -8.72 -3.21
CA LEU A 7 -5.90 -9.89 -2.38
C LEU A 7 -4.80 -10.80 -2.98
N PHE A 8 -4.83 -11.04 -4.29
CA PHE A 8 -3.78 -11.81 -4.95
C PHE A 8 -2.42 -11.10 -4.91
N LEU A 9 -2.41 -9.78 -5.08
CA LEU A 9 -1.18 -8.98 -4.92
C LEU A 9 -0.68 -9.03 -3.47
N THR A 10 -1.57 -8.97 -2.49
CA THR A 10 -1.21 -9.13 -1.07
C THR A 10 -0.53 -10.48 -0.84
N PHE A 11 -1.09 -11.60 -1.32
CA PHE A 11 -0.45 -12.90 -1.17
C PHE A 11 0.87 -13.00 -1.92
N PHE A 12 0.97 -12.40 -3.11
CA PHE A 12 2.20 -12.39 -3.90
C PHE A 12 3.33 -11.67 -3.15
N VAL A 13 3.06 -10.47 -2.61
CA VAL A 13 4.04 -9.67 -1.88
C VAL A 13 4.35 -10.26 -0.50
N MET A 14 3.33 -10.78 0.19
CA MET A 14 3.47 -11.37 1.53
C MET A 14 4.00 -12.80 1.53
N SER A 15 4.19 -13.43 0.36
CA SER A 15 4.63 -14.83 0.26
C SER A 15 5.86 -15.18 1.14
N PRO A 16 6.96 -14.39 1.19
CA PRO A 16 8.09 -14.71 2.05
C PRO A 16 7.76 -14.61 3.54
N ILE A 17 6.95 -13.62 3.94
CA ILE A 17 6.54 -13.40 5.33
C ILE A 17 5.63 -14.55 5.78
N LEU A 18 4.64 -14.91 4.96
CA LEU A 18 3.75 -16.04 5.24
C LEU A 18 4.49 -17.38 5.27
N GLY A 19 5.56 -17.52 4.48
CA GLY A 19 6.46 -18.66 4.53
C GLY A 19 7.15 -18.79 5.89
N GLN A 20 7.75 -17.71 6.38
CA GLN A 20 8.39 -17.66 7.71
C GLN A 20 7.39 -17.96 8.83
N VAL A 21 6.21 -17.32 8.83
CA VAL A 21 5.15 -17.62 9.80
C VAL A 21 4.76 -19.11 9.78
N ASN A 22 4.68 -19.70 8.58
CA ASN A 22 4.34 -21.11 8.49
C ASN A 22 5.44 -22.02 9.06
N GLU A 23 6.70 -21.75 8.73
CA GLU A 23 7.86 -22.54 9.18
C GLU A 23 8.12 -22.39 10.69
N ASP A 24 8.09 -21.16 11.20
CA ASP A 24 8.52 -20.85 12.57
C ASP A 24 7.39 -21.00 13.60
N ALA A 25 6.13 -20.86 13.19
CA ALA A 25 4.98 -20.88 14.12
C ALA A 25 3.95 -21.96 13.79
N ILE A 26 3.51 -22.11 12.54
CA ILE A 26 2.40 -23.01 12.21
C ILE A 26 2.82 -24.48 12.26
N GLN A 27 3.92 -24.86 11.61
CA GLN A 27 4.37 -26.26 11.59
C GLN A 27 4.73 -26.78 12.99
N PRO A 28 5.49 -26.05 13.84
CA PRO A 28 5.83 -26.52 15.18
C PRO A 28 4.60 -26.62 16.09
N LEU A 29 3.63 -25.70 15.96
CA LEU A 29 2.37 -25.77 16.70
C LEU A 29 1.56 -27.02 16.33
N LEU A 30 1.47 -27.34 15.04
CA LEU A 30 0.77 -28.55 14.56
C LEU A 30 1.48 -29.84 14.95
N ALA A 31 2.82 -29.81 15.05
CA ALA A 31 3.64 -30.90 15.55
C ALA A 31 3.56 -31.06 17.08
N GLY A 32 2.99 -30.09 17.79
CA GLY A 32 2.91 -30.07 19.26
C GLY A 32 4.26 -29.76 19.93
N GLU A 33 5.18 -29.13 19.20
CA GLU A 33 6.52 -28.76 19.69
C GLU A 33 6.50 -27.46 20.50
N ILE A 34 5.55 -26.56 20.22
CA ILE A 34 5.35 -25.29 20.90
C ILE A 34 3.88 -25.11 21.32
N GLU A 35 3.66 -24.30 22.37
CA GLU A 35 2.32 -23.92 22.79
C GLU A 35 1.73 -22.80 21.91
N GLN A 36 0.41 -22.63 21.95
CA GLN A 36 -0.29 -21.62 21.15
C GLN A 36 0.20 -20.18 21.41
N ASN A 37 0.56 -19.85 22.65
CA ASN A 37 1.06 -18.53 23.00
C ASN A 37 2.44 -18.25 22.39
N GLU A 38 3.30 -19.27 22.37
CA GLU A 38 4.63 -19.18 21.77
C GLU A 38 4.53 -19.10 20.25
N ALA A 39 3.66 -19.89 19.63
CA ALA A 39 3.37 -19.81 18.20
C ALA A 39 2.87 -18.42 17.79
N PHE A 40 2.04 -17.77 18.63
CA PHE A 40 1.58 -16.41 18.35
C PHE A 40 2.73 -15.40 18.39
N ALA A 41 3.63 -15.50 19.37
CA ALA A 41 4.79 -14.62 19.48
C ALA A 41 5.74 -14.78 18.28
N LEU A 42 6.09 -16.03 17.94
CA LEU A 42 6.96 -16.37 16.81
C LEU A 42 6.33 -15.98 15.47
N GLY A 43 5.02 -16.20 15.30
CA GLY A 43 4.31 -15.83 14.07
C GLY A 43 4.11 -14.31 13.93
N TYR A 44 4.16 -13.55 15.02
CA TYR A 44 4.04 -12.10 14.98
C TYR A 44 5.35 -11.40 14.60
N GLU A 45 6.50 -11.98 14.96
CA GLU A 45 7.82 -11.41 14.69
C GLU A 45 8.08 -11.04 13.21
N PRO A 46 7.90 -11.94 12.22
CA PRO A 46 8.11 -11.58 10.82
C PRO A 46 7.09 -10.54 10.31
N LEU A 47 5.88 -10.52 10.87
CA LEU A 47 4.88 -9.49 10.56
C LEU A 47 5.28 -8.12 11.14
N ARG A 48 5.81 -8.10 12.36
CA ARG A 48 6.32 -6.90 13.02
C ARG A 48 7.46 -6.30 12.22
N ASP A 49 8.43 -7.13 11.83
CA ASP A 49 9.62 -6.68 11.10
C ASP A 49 9.24 -6.14 9.71
N PHE A 50 8.30 -6.80 9.03
CA PHE A 50 7.71 -6.29 7.79
C PHE A 50 7.05 -4.92 8.00
N MET A 51 6.20 -4.75 9.01
CA MET A 51 5.54 -3.48 9.29
C MET A 51 6.55 -2.38 9.65
N LEU A 52 7.56 -2.69 10.46
CA LEU A 52 8.62 -1.75 10.83
C LEU A 52 9.41 -1.26 9.62
N ALA A 53 9.69 -2.14 8.65
CA ALA A 53 10.40 -1.79 7.42
C ALA A 53 9.60 -0.82 6.52
N GLN A 54 8.26 -0.84 6.57
CA GLN A 54 7.40 0.03 5.77
C GLN A 54 6.92 1.28 6.52
N THR A 55 7.00 1.26 7.85
CA THR A 55 6.51 2.37 8.67
C THR A 55 7.56 3.46 8.72
N ARG A 56 7.20 4.64 8.21
CA ARG A 56 8.04 5.84 8.28
C ARG A 56 8.34 6.21 9.72
N GLU A 57 9.55 6.66 9.99
CA GLU A 57 10.01 7.10 11.30
C GLU A 57 9.08 8.17 11.90
N ASP A 58 8.68 9.15 11.09
CA ASP A 58 7.80 10.25 11.55
C ASP A 58 6.42 9.75 11.97
N ASP A 59 5.83 8.83 11.19
CA ASP A 59 4.51 8.27 11.47
C ASP A 59 4.59 7.34 12.70
N LEU A 60 5.69 6.59 12.86
CA LEU A 60 5.95 5.77 14.06
C LEU A 60 6.11 6.63 15.32
N GLN A 61 6.91 7.68 15.24
CA GLN A 61 7.16 8.60 16.36
C GLN A 61 5.87 9.27 16.82
N LEU A 62 5.01 9.68 15.89
CA LEU A 62 3.70 10.25 16.22
C LEU A 62 2.89 9.31 17.12
N PHE A 63 2.82 8.02 16.80
CA PHE A 63 2.06 7.07 17.61
C PHE A 63 2.76 6.70 18.92
N ILE A 64 4.10 6.73 18.98
CA ILE A 64 4.86 6.60 20.24
C ILE A 64 4.53 7.78 21.17
N ASP A 65 4.52 9.00 20.64
CA ASP A 65 4.23 10.21 21.44
C ASP A 65 2.76 10.25 21.92
N LEU A 66 1.85 9.70 21.13
CA LEU A 66 0.44 9.57 21.49
C LEU A 66 0.18 8.41 22.46
N ALA A 67 1.00 7.38 22.43
CA ALA A 67 0.95 6.30 23.41
C ALA A 67 1.42 6.88 24.76
N VAL A 68 0.52 6.96 25.73
CA VAL A 68 0.83 7.35 27.12
C VAL A 68 1.56 6.20 27.83
N ALA A 69 2.61 5.68 27.20
CA ALA A 69 3.41 4.55 27.63
C ALA A 69 4.88 4.98 27.77
N GLU A 70 5.70 4.16 28.44
CA GLU A 70 7.14 4.39 28.50
C GLU A 70 7.72 4.39 27.08
N GLN A 71 8.64 5.33 26.81
CA GLN A 71 9.32 5.38 25.53
C GLN A 71 10.07 4.06 25.31
N PRO A 72 9.80 3.35 24.20
CA PRO A 72 10.47 2.10 23.91
C PRO A 72 11.98 2.34 23.74
N ALA A 73 12.80 1.45 24.30
CA ALA A 73 14.26 1.56 24.24
C ALA A 73 14.80 1.27 22.83
N SER A 74 14.07 0.46 22.05
CA SER A 74 14.39 0.09 20.67
C SER A 74 13.13 0.03 19.80
N ARG A 75 13.31 -0.01 18.47
CA ARG A 75 12.20 -0.18 17.52
C ARG A 75 11.49 -1.54 17.66
N GLU A 76 12.19 -2.53 18.22
CA GLU A 76 11.71 -3.90 18.43
C GLU A 76 10.76 -4.02 19.63
N ASP A 77 10.87 -3.10 20.59
CA ASP A 77 10.03 -3.03 21.80
C ASP A 77 8.66 -2.37 21.54
N ILE A 78 8.42 -1.89 20.32
CA ILE A 78 7.17 -1.21 19.97
C ILE A 78 6.05 -2.24 19.88
N GLY A 79 5.09 -2.12 20.81
CA GLY A 79 3.93 -3.00 20.86
C GLY A 79 3.03 -2.88 19.62
N ALA A 80 2.34 -3.99 19.30
CA ALA A 80 1.44 -4.09 18.15
C ALA A 80 0.36 -2.99 18.09
N THR A 81 -0.12 -2.54 19.25
CA THR A 81 -1.14 -1.49 19.38
C THR A 81 -0.66 -0.12 18.93
N THR A 82 0.65 0.10 18.88
CA THR A 82 1.28 1.33 18.41
C THR A 82 1.76 1.17 16.96
N LEU A 83 2.39 0.03 16.65
CA LEU A 83 2.94 -0.25 15.34
C LEU A 83 1.87 -0.38 14.25
N ILE A 84 0.78 -1.12 14.50
CA ILE A 84 -0.24 -1.38 13.48
C ILE A 84 -0.90 -0.06 13.01
N PRO A 85 -1.37 0.84 13.90
CA PRO A 85 -1.90 2.13 13.47
C PRO A 85 -0.87 3.00 12.73
N ALA A 86 0.39 3.02 13.18
CA ALA A 86 1.46 3.77 12.52
C ALA A 86 1.72 3.26 11.09
N PHE A 87 1.82 1.94 10.93
CA PHE A 87 1.94 1.29 9.62
C PHE A 87 0.78 1.66 8.70
N VAL A 88 -0.47 1.59 9.18
CA VAL A 88 -1.66 1.93 8.36
C VAL A 88 -1.62 3.39 7.90
N ILE A 89 -1.20 4.33 8.75
CA ILE A 89 -1.07 5.73 8.37
C ILE A 89 0.05 5.93 7.33
N SER A 90 1.19 5.27 7.52
CA SER A 90 2.30 5.27 6.56
C SER A 90 1.85 4.77 5.18
N GLU A 91 1.15 3.63 5.15
CA GLU A 91 0.63 3.03 3.91
C GLU A 91 -0.44 3.90 3.25
N LEU A 92 -1.35 4.51 4.01
CA LEU A 92 -2.34 5.44 3.46
C LEU A 92 -1.66 6.63 2.79
N ARG A 93 -0.67 7.23 3.44
CA ARG A 93 0.11 8.34 2.87
C ARG A 93 0.76 7.92 1.55
N THR A 94 1.42 6.77 1.53
CA THR A 94 2.06 6.22 0.32
C THR A 94 1.04 5.96 -0.79
N ALA A 95 -0.11 5.36 -0.47
CA ALA A 95 -1.19 5.12 -1.42
C ALA A 95 -1.76 6.43 -2.01
N PHE A 96 -1.89 7.48 -1.20
CA PHE A 96 -2.31 8.80 -1.69
C PHE A 96 -1.29 9.42 -2.64
N ILE A 97 0.01 9.29 -2.36
CA ILE A 97 1.07 9.79 -3.24
C ILE A 97 1.04 9.05 -4.59
N ILE A 98 0.99 7.72 -4.56
CA ILE A 98 0.90 6.89 -5.77
C ILE A 98 -0.37 7.26 -6.57
N GLY A 99 -1.51 7.36 -5.89
CA GLY A 99 -2.78 7.76 -6.49
C GLY A 99 -2.71 9.15 -7.13
N PHE A 100 -2.07 10.11 -6.47
CA PHE A 100 -1.86 11.45 -7.00
C PHE A 100 -0.99 11.42 -8.27
N VAL A 101 0.15 10.73 -8.24
CA VAL A 101 1.06 10.61 -9.40
C VAL A 101 0.35 9.99 -10.60
N ILE A 102 -0.44 8.92 -10.38
CA ILE A 102 -1.24 8.29 -11.44
C ILE A 102 -2.33 9.24 -11.96
N PHE A 103 -2.91 10.08 -11.09
CA PHE A 103 -4.00 10.97 -11.44
C PHE A 103 -3.58 12.18 -12.29
N VAL A 104 -2.37 12.72 -12.07
CA VAL A 104 -1.83 13.90 -12.79
C VAL A 104 -1.97 13.84 -14.32
N PRO A 105 -1.52 12.79 -15.04
CA PRO A 105 -1.64 12.74 -16.50
C PRO A 105 -3.10 12.78 -16.99
N PHE A 106 -4.02 12.19 -16.25
CA PHE A 106 -5.44 12.22 -16.59
C PHE A 106 -6.07 13.60 -16.36
N LEU A 107 -5.64 14.30 -15.32
CA LEU A 107 -6.05 15.68 -15.06
C LEU A 107 -5.58 16.61 -16.19
N VAL A 108 -4.35 16.43 -16.68
CA VAL A 108 -3.83 17.20 -17.82
C VAL A 108 -4.70 16.98 -19.07
N ILE A 109 -5.11 15.74 -19.35
CA ILE A 109 -6.04 15.46 -20.46
C ILE A 109 -7.36 16.22 -20.28
N ASP A 110 -7.95 16.18 -19.08
CA ASP A 110 -9.21 16.90 -18.82
C ASP A 110 -9.09 18.40 -19.06
N LEU A 111 -8.00 19.01 -18.59
CA LEU A 111 -7.76 20.44 -18.74
C LEU A 111 -7.57 20.82 -20.22
N VAL A 112 -6.78 20.03 -20.97
CA VAL A 112 -6.52 20.26 -22.39
C VAL A 112 -7.79 20.10 -23.22
N VAL A 113 -8.54 19.02 -23.01
CA VAL A 113 -9.80 18.77 -23.73
C VAL A 113 -10.81 19.88 -23.46
N SER A 114 -10.92 20.32 -22.20
CA SER A 114 -11.82 21.42 -21.83
C SER A 114 -11.43 22.72 -22.52
N ALA A 115 -10.14 23.07 -22.54
CA ALA A 115 -9.64 24.28 -23.21
C ALA A 115 -9.91 24.26 -24.72
N VAL A 116 -9.72 23.11 -25.38
CA VAL A 116 -9.99 22.96 -26.82
C VAL A 116 -11.48 23.09 -27.13
N LEU A 117 -12.36 22.44 -26.36
CA LEU A 117 -13.81 22.53 -26.57
C LEU A 117 -14.35 23.94 -26.35
N MET A 118 -13.86 24.63 -25.32
CA MET A 118 -14.19 26.04 -25.07
C MET A 118 -13.73 26.92 -26.24
N SER A 119 -12.54 26.68 -26.78
CA SER A 119 -12.01 27.39 -27.95
C SER A 119 -12.85 27.16 -29.23
N MET A 120 -13.53 26.02 -29.34
CA MET A 120 -14.44 25.71 -30.46
C MET A 120 -15.85 26.26 -30.27
N GLY A 121 -16.15 26.92 -29.14
CA GLY A 121 -17.48 27.44 -28.83
C GLY A 121 -18.49 26.37 -28.41
N MET A 122 -18.05 25.12 -28.17
CA MET A 122 -18.92 24.02 -27.77
C MET A 122 -19.14 24.00 -26.25
N MET A 123 -19.82 25.02 -25.72
CA MET A 123 -20.08 25.12 -24.27
C MET A 123 -21.09 24.10 -23.73
N MET A 124 -21.89 23.48 -24.61
CA MET A 124 -22.97 22.57 -24.23
C MET A 124 -22.56 21.10 -24.12
N LEU A 125 -21.37 20.74 -24.60
CA LEU A 125 -20.86 19.37 -24.51
C LEU A 125 -19.96 19.24 -23.26
N PRO A 126 -20.31 18.37 -22.29
CA PRO A 126 -19.45 18.13 -21.14
C PRO A 126 -18.07 17.60 -21.58
N PRO A 127 -16.95 18.27 -21.26
CA PRO A 127 -15.61 17.85 -21.70
C PRO A 127 -15.24 16.41 -21.31
N VAL A 128 -15.82 15.91 -20.22
CA VAL A 128 -15.63 14.55 -19.71
C VAL A 128 -15.98 13.49 -20.76
N PHE A 129 -17.02 13.68 -21.58
CA PHE A 129 -17.38 12.68 -22.59
C PHE A 129 -16.32 12.52 -23.68
N ILE A 130 -15.59 13.59 -24.00
CA ILE A 130 -14.50 13.56 -24.97
C ILE A 130 -13.20 13.10 -24.30
N SER A 131 -12.93 13.50 -23.06
CA SER A 131 -11.70 13.11 -22.38
C SER A 131 -11.67 11.64 -21.96
N MET A 132 -12.81 11.04 -21.59
CA MET A 132 -12.89 9.64 -21.16
C MET A 132 -12.27 8.63 -22.16
N PRO A 133 -12.66 8.59 -23.45
CA PRO A 133 -12.04 7.66 -24.41
C PRO A 133 -10.54 7.94 -24.61
N LEU A 134 -10.11 9.20 -24.57
CA LEU A 134 -8.69 9.57 -24.65
C LEU A 134 -7.89 9.04 -23.46
N LYS A 135 -8.44 9.15 -22.25
CA LYS A 135 -7.81 8.59 -21.04
C LYS A 135 -7.69 7.07 -21.11
N LEU A 136 -8.75 6.39 -21.55
CA LEU A 136 -8.72 4.93 -21.72
C LEU A 136 -7.69 4.51 -22.77
N LEU A 137 -7.62 5.24 -23.90
CA LEU A 137 -6.62 4.99 -24.93
C LEU A 137 -5.20 5.19 -24.39
N LEU A 138 -4.95 6.30 -23.69
CA LEU A 138 -3.65 6.55 -23.07
C LEU A 138 -3.29 5.43 -22.10
N PHE A 139 -4.21 5.07 -21.20
CA PHE A 139 -3.98 4.05 -20.18
C PHE A 139 -3.66 2.68 -20.79
N VAL A 140 -4.32 2.29 -21.88
CA VAL A 140 -3.99 1.04 -22.58
C VAL A 140 -2.67 1.16 -23.35
N LEU A 141 -2.41 2.30 -23.98
CA LEU A 141 -1.20 2.53 -24.78
C LEU A 141 0.09 2.45 -23.96
N VAL A 142 0.05 2.90 -22.70
CA VAL A 142 1.20 2.88 -21.78
C VAL A 142 1.28 1.61 -20.94
N ASP A 143 0.41 0.63 -21.19
CA ASP A 143 0.25 -0.55 -20.33
C ASP A 143 0.04 -0.17 -18.85
N GLY A 144 -0.97 0.68 -18.62
CA GLY A 144 -1.22 1.29 -17.33
C GLY A 144 -1.45 0.31 -16.19
N TRP A 145 -1.98 -0.90 -16.47
CA TRP A 145 -2.12 -1.93 -15.44
C TRP A 145 -0.77 -2.46 -14.96
N ALA A 146 0.18 -2.70 -15.87
CA ALA A 146 1.53 -3.11 -15.49
C ALA A 146 2.25 -2.01 -14.70
N LEU A 147 2.08 -0.74 -15.09
CA LEU A 147 2.65 0.40 -14.36
C LEU A 147 2.08 0.54 -12.94
N VAL A 148 0.75 0.41 -12.79
CA VAL A 148 0.09 0.53 -11.49
C VAL A 148 0.50 -0.63 -10.57
N VAL A 149 0.44 -1.87 -11.07
CA VAL A 149 0.82 -3.05 -10.28
C VAL A 149 2.30 -3.02 -9.94
N GLY A 150 3.17 -2.67 -10.89
CA GLY A 150 4.60 -2.55 -10.68
C GLY A 150 4.94 -1.49 -9.63
N SER A 151 4.29 -0.32 -9.68
CA SER A 151 4.50 0.75 -8.69
C SER A 151 4.07 0.31 -7.28
N LEU A 152 2.94 -0.40 -7.16
CA LEU A 152 2.47 -0.92 -5.87
C LEU A 152 3.42 -1.97 -5.30
N VAL A 153 3.87 -2.93 -6.11
CA VAL A 153 4.79 -3.99 -5.66
C VAL A 153 6.17 -3.41 -5.31
N ALA A 154 6.69 -2.48 -6.11
CA ALA A 154 7.98 -1.83 -5.83
C ALA A 154 7.93 -1.04 -4.51
N SER A 155 6.81 -0.34 -4.25
CA SER A 155 6.61 0.40 -3.00
C SER A 155 6.73 -0.47 -1.76
N VAL A 156 6.25 -1.72 -1.82
CA VAL A 156 6.26 -2.62 -0.65
C VAL A 156 7.57 -3.41 -0.55
N ASN A 157 8.27 -3.68 -1.66
CA ASN A 157 9.52 -4.45 -1.60
C ASN A 157 10.76 -3.61 -1.29
N GLY A 158 10.63 -2.29 -1.04
CA GLY A 158 11.76 -1.41 -0.74
C GLY A 158 12.79 -1.30 -1.88
N VAL A 159 12.42 -1.66 -3.11
CA VAL A 159 13.26 -1.47 -4.30
C VAL A 159 12.98 -0.06 -4.83
N GLY A 160 13.59 0.93 -4.18
CA GLY A 160 13.57 2.34 -4.54
C GLY A 160 14.80 3.04 -4.01
#